data_AF-A0A0B8PFE4-F1
#
_entry.id   AF-A0A0B8PFE4-F1
#
_cell.length_a   1.000
_cell.length_b   1.000
_cell.length_c   1.000
_cell.angle_alpha   90.00
_cell.angle_beta   90.00
_cell.angle_gamma   90.00
#
_symmetry.space_group_name_H-M   'P 1'
#
loop_
_entity.id
_entity.type
_entity.pdbx_description
1 polymer ?
#
loop_
_entity_poly.entity_id
_entity_poly.type
_entity_poly.pdbx_seq_one_letter_code
_entity_poly.pdbx_strand_id
1 'polypeptide(L)' 'MFLFKASRYLEELGQHRPDILEACQKSIAGSKPDLDFIRLDENAFKACPDDSIDYAVMEKQMMV' A
#
# COMPACT_ATOMS: atom_id res chain seq x y z
N MET A 1 7.43 2.17 -14.73
CA MET A 1 8.55 2.34 -13.75
C MET A 1 8.39 3.69 -13.10
N PHE A 2 8.48 3.78 -11.77
CA PHE A 2 8.18 4.99 -11.01
C PHE A 2 9.33 5.40 -10.08
N LEU A 3 9.47 6.70 -9.84
CA LEU A 3 10.40 7.26 -8.86
C LEU A 3 9.72 8.43 -8.13
N PHE A 4 9.56 8.28 -6.82
CA PHE A 4 8.97 9.31 -5.95
C PHE A 4 9.41 9.09 -4.51
N LYS A 5 9.19 10.10 -3.66
CA LYS A 5 9.41 9.98 -2.21
C LYS A 5 8.34 9.06 -1.60
N ALA A 6 8.74 8.12 -0.76
CA ALA A 6 7.82 7.20 -0.09
C ALA A 6 6.70 7.92 0.69
N SER A 7 7.02 9.01 1.40
CA SER A 7 6.01 9.80 2.12
C SER A 7 4.97 10.38 1.18
N ARG A 8 5.40 10.89 0.01
CA ARG A 8 4.48 11.46 -0.97
C ARG A 8 3.56 10.39 -1.54
N TYR A 9 4.10 9.20 -1.83
CA TYR A 9 3.27 8.08 -2.27
C TYR A 9 2.22 7.68 -1.24
N LEU A 10 2.57 7.61 0.05
CA LEU A 10 1.61 7.26 1.10
C LEU A 10 0.52 8.32 1.28
N GLU A 11 0.85 9.61 1.14
CA GLU A 11 -0.14 10.70 1.15
C GLU A 11 -1.16 10.54 0.01
N GLU A 12 -0.68 10.26 -1.20
CA GLU A 12 -1.50 10.11 -2.41
C GLU A 12 -2.34 8.83 -2.37
N LEU A 13 -1.75 7.72 -1.93
CA LEU A 13 -2.46 6.47 -1.72
C LEU A 13 -3.57 6.64 -0.67
N GLY A 14 -3.30 7.36 0.41
CA GLY A 14 -4.32 7.66 1.43
C GLY A 14 -5.48 8.52 0.92
N GLN A 15 -5.23 9.42 -0.04
CA GLN A 15 -6.29 10.22 -0.66
C GLN A 15 -7.14 9.43 -1.65
N HIS A 16 -6.51 8.55 -2.43
CA HIS A 16 -7.17 7.89 -3.55
C HIS A 16 -7.68 6.47 -3.25
N ARG A 17 -6.99 5.74 -2.37
CA ARG A 17 -7.25 4.36 -1.95
C ARG A 17 -6.91 4.16 -0.47
N PRO A 18 -7.63 4.85 0.44
CA PRO A 18 -7.43 4.69 1.88
C PRO A 18 -7.62 3.24 2.36
N ASP A 19 -8.47 2.47 1.66
CA ASP A 19 -8.70 1.04 1.90
C ASP A 19 -7.45 0.19 1.70
N ILE A 20 -6.70 0.42 0.62
CA ILE A 20 -5.40 -0.24 0.37
C ILE A 20 -4.38 0.19 1.43
N LEU A 21 -4.31 1.48 1.75
CA LEU A 21 -3.38 2.01 2.75
C LEU A 21 -3.63 1.39 4.13
N GLU A 22 -4.90 1.33 4.56
CA GLU A 22 -5.28 0.76 5.84
C GLU A 22 -4.98 -0.74 5.92
N ALA A 23 -5.27 -1.50 4.86
CA ALA A 23 -4.97 -2.93 4.80
C ALA A 23 -3.46 -3.20 4.89
N CYS A 24 -2.64 -2.43 4.16
CA CYS A 24 -1.17 -2.49 4.24
C CYS A 24 -0.67 -2.17 5.65
N GLN A 25 -1.20 -1.12 6.29
CA GLN A 25 -0.82 -0.74 7.66
C GLN A 25 -1.15 -1.84 8.66
N LYS A 26 -2.36 -2.42 8.59
CA LYS A 26 -2.76 -3.55 9.45
C LYS A 26 -1.88 -4.77 9.25
N SER A 27 -1.55 -5.09 7.99
CA SER A 27 -0.70 -6.22 7.65
C SER A 27 0.72 -6.09 8.18
N ILE A 28 1.30 -4.88 8.10
CA ILE A 28 2.61 -4.57 8.68
C ILE A 28 2.57 -4.57 10.21
N ALA A 29 1.52 -4.01 10.83
CA ALA A 29 1.37 -3.99 12.28
C ALA A 29 1.28 -5.41 12.89
N GLY A 30 0.66 -6.35 12.17
CA GLY A 30 0.58 -7.77 12.54
C GLY A 30 1.76 -8.63 12.06
N SER A 31 2.74 -8.02 11.37
CA SER A 31 3.85 -8.77 10.78
C SER A 31 4.77 -9.37 11.85
N LYS A 32 5.47 -10.43 11.47
CA LYS A 32 6.41 -11.15 12.35
C LYS A 32 7.78 -11.24 11.69
N PRO A 33 8.87 -11.07 12.46
CA PRO A 33 10.20 -11.43 12.00
C PRO A 33 10.27 -12.91 11.66
N ASP A 34 10.90 -13.24 10.55
CA ASP A 34 11.09 -14.61 10.06
C ASP A 34 12.50 -14.74 9.48
N LEU A 35 13.48 -14.98 10.36
CA LEU A 35 14.91 -14.91 10.04
C LEU A 35 15.26 -13.53 9.45
N ASP A 36 15.72 -13.51 8.20
CA ASP A 36 16.06 -12.29 7.46
C ASP A 36 14.85 -11.65 6.75
N PHE A 37 13.65 -12.16 6.96
CA PHE A 37 12.41 -11.70 6.34
C PHE A 37 11.43 -11.09 7.35
N ILE A 38 10.52 -10.29 6.83
CA ILE A 38 9.31 -9.86 7.54
C ILE A 38 8.13 -10.58 6.90
N ARG A 39 7.47 -11.45 7.67
CA ARG A 39 6.27 -12.15 7.24
C ARG A 39 5.04 -11.32 7.62
N LEU A 40 4.35 -10.82 6.61
CA LEU A 40 3.12 -10.05 6.77
C LEU A 40 2.01 -10.87 7.43
N ASP A 41 1.09 -10.19 8.13
CA ASP A 41 -0.14 -10.85 8.57
C ASP A 41 -0.98 -11.23 7.34
N GLU A 42 -1.19 -12.53 7.17
CA GLU A 42 -1.83 -13.11 5.99
C GLU A 42 -3.29 -12.69 5.85
N ASN A 43 -4.05 -12.65 6.94
CA ASN A 43 -5.47 -12.32 6.90
C ASN A 43 -5.68 -10.84 6.60
N ALA A 44 -4.90 -9.97 7.23
CA ALA A 44 -4.92 -8.54 6.96
C ALA A 44 -4.45 -8.23 5.54
N PHE A 45 -3.43 -8.93 5.04
CA PHE A 45 -2.96 -8.75 3.67
C PHE A 45 -3.99 -9.22 2.63
N LYS A 46 -4.63 -10.38 2.84
CA LYS A 46 -5.70 -10.90 1.97
C LYS A 46 -6.92 -9.98 1.88
N ALA A 47 -7.14 -9.14 2.90
CA ALA A 47 -8.19 -8.14 2.87
C ALA A 47 -7.85 -6.91 2.01
N CYS A 48 -6.59 -6.76 1.60
CA CYS A 48 -6.19 -5.68 0.69
C CYS A 48 -6.82 -5.91 -0.69
N PRO A 49 -7.48 -4.89 -1.28
CA PRO A 49 -7.92 -4.94 -2.66
C PRO A 49 -6.76 -5.25 -3.61
N ASP A 50 -7.01 -6.15 -4.58
CA ASP A 50 -6.07 -6.46 -5.66
C ASP A 50 -6.23 -5.43 -6.78
N ASP A 51 -5.48 -4.32 -6.67
CA ASP A 51 -5.48 -3.24 -7.65
C ASP A 51 -4.04 -2.76 -7.91
N SER A 52 -3.77 -2.35 -9.14
CA SER A 52 -2.43 -1.90 -9.53
C SER A 52 -2.21 -0.45 -9.09
N ILE A 53 -0.94 -0.11 -8.84
CA ILE A 53 -0.52 1.26 -8.53
C ILE A 53 -0.87 2.26 -9.64
N ASP A 54 -0.88 1.82 -10.89
CA ASP A 54 -1.24 2.63 -12.05
C ASP A 54 -2.67 3.18 -11.91
N TYR A 55 -3.65 2.32 -11.65
CA TYR A 55 -5.06 2.73 -11.46
C TYR A 55 -5.33 3.33 -10.08
N ALA A 56 -4.71 2.77 -9.04
CA ALA A 56 -4.95 3.18 -7.67
C ALA A 56 -4.51 4.63 -7.41
N VAL A 57 -3.40 5.07 -8.05
CA VAL A 57 -2.75 6.35 -7.75
C VAL A 57 -2.36 7.11 -9.02
N MET A 58 -1.63 6.50 -9.96
CA MET A 58 -0.93 7.26 -11.02
C MET A 58 -1.88 7.87 -12.05
N GLU A 59 -2.93 7.15 -12.46
CA GLU A 59 -3.92 7.65 -13.42
C GLU A 59 -4.86 8.70 -12.81
N LYS A 60 -5.00 8.72 -11.48
CA LYS A 60 -5.80 9.74 -10.76
C LYS A 60 -5.05 11.06 -10.56
N GLN A 61 -3.71 11.03 -10.64
CA GLN A 61 -2.84 12.21 -10.56
C GLN A 61 -2.68 12.97 -11.88
N MET A 62 -3.03 12.36 -13.03
CA MET A 62 -3.02 13.04 -14.34
C MET A 62 -4.21 14.00 -14.49
N MET A 63 -4.45 14.84 -13.50
CA MET A 63 -5.45 15.89 -13.55
C MET A 63 -5.11 17.03 -12.58
N VAL A 64 -3.83 17.44 -12.56
CA VAL A 64 -3.38 18.73 -12.00
C VAL A 64 -2.30 19.33 -12.88
#